data_AF-W9V4H5-F1
#
_entry.id   AF-W9V4H5-F1
#
_cell.length_a   1.000
_cell.length_b   1.000
_cell.length_c   1.000
_cell.angle_alpha   90.00
_cell.angle_beta   90.00
_cell.angle_gamma   90.00
#
_symmetry.space_group_name_H-M   'P 1'
#
loop_
_entity.id
_entity.type
_entity.pdbx_description
1 polymer ?
#
loop_
_entity_poly.entity_id
_entity_poly.type
_entity_poly.pdbx_seq_one_letter_code
_entity_poly.pdbx_strand_id
1 'polypeptide(L)' 'MATTSFDKCFVVTDQESIERIYYDLAHPRLIKVAKCDYKAESAKGLKLLKQRLSKSETFWVSSSTRNKRR' A
#
# COMPACT_ATOMS: atom_id res chain seq x y z
N MET A 1 13.85 16.86 -4.98
CA MET A 1 14.80 16.53 -3.90
C MET A 1 15.85 15.62 -4.49
N ALA A 2 17.10 16.08 -4.60
CA ALA A 2 18.18 15.35 -5.25
C ALA A 2 18.91 14.46 -4.24
N THR A 3 19.31 13.30 -4.74
CA THR A 3 19.96 12.17 -4.09
C THR A 3 21.29 12.54 -3.43
N THR A 4 21.31 12.77 -2.11
CA THR A 4 22.54 12.56 -1.36
C THR A 4 22.67 11.06 -1.18
N SER A 5 23.43 10.42 -2.07
CA SER A 5 23.91 9.06 -1.88
C SER A 5 24.53 8.99 -0.49
N PHE A 6 23.95 8.15 0.36
CA PHE A 6 24.62 7.75 1.58
C PHE A 6 25.78 6.87 1.16
N ASP A 7 26.97 7.45 0.93
CA ASP A 7 28.25 6.74 0.99
C ASP A 7 28.53 6.36 2.45
N LYS A 8 27.57 5.67 3.07
CA LYS A 8 27.69 5.10 4.39
C LYS A 8 28.03 3.64 4.18
N CYS A 9 29.31 3.33 4.32
CA CYS A 9 29.77 1.96 4.38
C CYS A 9 29.30 1.34 5.70
N PHE A 10 28.26 0.51 5.65
CA PHE A 10 27.86 -0.31 6.79
C PHE A 10 28.76 -1.53 6.85
N VAL A 11 29.78 -1.48 7.70
CA VAL A 11 30.69 -2.59 7.93
C VAL A 11 30.13 -3.46 9.05
N VAL A 12 29.83 -4.71 8.73
CA VAL A 12 29.45 -5.73 9.73
C VAL A 12 30.73 -6.47 10.11
N THR A 13 31.11 -6.41 11.39
CA THR A 13 32.31 -7.07 11.93
C THR A 13 32.00 -8.36 12.68
N ASP A 14 30.71 -8.64 12.92
CA ASP A 14 30.27 -9.82 13.66
C ASP A 14 30.27 -11.06 12.76
N GLN A 15 31.00 -12.09 13.19
CA GLN A 15 31.20 -13.31 12.42
C GLN A 15 29.88 -14.08 12.19
N GLU A 16 29.03 -14.16 13.21
CA GLU A 16 27.74 -14.85 13.12
C GLU A 16 26.82 -14.16 12.10
N SER A 17 26.81 -12.83 12.11
CA SER A 17 26.09 -12.02 11.14
C SER A 17 26.61 -12.21 9.71
N ILE A 18 27.92 -12.29 9.52
CA ILE A 18 28.55 -12.53 8.21
C ILE A 18 28.16 -13.90 7.66
N GLU A 19 28.21 -14.95 8.47
CA GLU A 19 27.84 -16.31 8.08
C GLU A 19 26.36 -16.42 7.70
N ARG A 20 25.48 -15.75 8.44
CA ARG A 20 24.05 -15.66 8.10
C ARG A 20 23.81 -14.97 6.77
N ILE A 21 24.53 -13.88 6.50
CA ILE A 21 24.44 -13.18 5.21
C ILE A 21 24.91 -14.10 4.07
N TYR A 22 26.04 -14.79 4.24
CA TYR A 22 26.52 -15.76 3.23
C TYR A 22 25.50 -16.87 2.98
N TYR A 23 24.89 -17.40 4.05
CA TYR A 23 23.87 -18.43 3.94
C TYR A 23 22.63 -17.91 3.18
N ASP A 24 22.13 -16.73 3.51
CA ASP A 24 20.96 -16.11 2.85
C ASP A 24 21.25 -15.76 1.38
N LEU A 25 22.49 -15.37 1.05
CA LEU A 25 22.92 -15.12 -0.32
C LEU A 25 23.02 -16.42 -1.14
N ALA A 26 23.50 -17.50 -0.53
CA ALA A 26 23.55 -18.82 -1.16
C ALA A 26 22.15 -19.45 -1.30
N HIS A 27 21.22 -19.10 -0.42
CA HIS A 27 19.84 -19.62 -0.37
C HIS A 27 18.83 -18.47 -0.52
N PRO A 28 18.79 -17.82 -1.70
CA PRO A 28 17.92 -16.68 -1.89
C PRO A 28 16.47 -17.08 -1.67
N ARG A 29 15.76 -16.29 -0.87
CA ARG A 29 14.34 -16.50 -0.61
C ARG A 29 13.56 -16.24 -1.90
N LEU A 30 12.99 -17.30 -2.47
CA LEU A 30 12.14 -17.19 -3.65
C LEU A 30 10.77 -16.65 -3.24
N ILE A 31 10.55 -15.35 -3.45
CA ILE A 31 9.25 -14.73 -3.24
C ILE A 31 8.51 -14.72 -4.57
N LYS A 32 7.37 -15.40 -4.61
CA LYS A 32 6.44 -15.27 -5.74
C LYS A 32 5.72 -13.93 -5.61
N VAL A 33 6.13 -12.96 -6.43
CA VAL A 33 5.38 -11.72 -6.58
C VAL A 33 4.12 -12.03 -7.37
N ALA A 34 2.97 -12.03 -6.70
CA ALA A 34 1.68 -12.12 -7.39
C ALA A 34 1.54 -10.89 -8.30
N LYS A 35 1.30 -11.11 -9.60
CA LYS A 35 0.97 -10.01 -10.50
C LYS A 35 -0.37 -9.43 -10.08
N CYS A 36 -0.41 -8.14 -9.80
CA CYS A 36 -1.65 -7.44 -9.52
C CYS A 36 -2.51 -7.43 -10.79
N ASP A 37 -3.75 -7.91 -10.70
CA ASP A 37 -4.72 -7.77 -11.78
C ASP A 37 -5.36 -6.40 -11.70
N TYR A 38 -4.79 -5.46 -12.46
CA TYR A 38 -5.25 -4.08 -12.53
C TYR A 38 -6.72 -3.95 -12.97
N LYS A 39 -7.25 -4.90 -13.75
CA LYS A 39 -8.66 -4.87 -14.18
C LYS A 39 -9.57 -5.24 -13.02
N ALA A 40 -9.24 -6.28 -12.26
CA ALA A 40 -9.99 -6.68 -11.08
C ALA A 40 -9.93 -5.60 -9.98
N GLU A 41 -8.76 -5.00 -9.78
CA GLU A 41 -8.54 -3.98 -8.76
C GLU A 41 -9.26 -2.66 -9.07
N SER A 42 -9.22 -2.20 -10.33
CA SER A 42 -9.97 -1.01 -10.76
C SER A 42 -11.48 -1.20 -10.65
N ALA A 43 -12.01 -2.36 -11.01
CA ALA A 43 -13.43 -2.68 -10.85
C ALA A 43 -13.86 -2.64 -9.37
N LYS A 44 -13.03 -3.18 -8.47
CA LYS A 44 -13.24 -3.11 -7.02
C LYS A 44 -13.20 -1.67 -6.51
N GLY A 45 -12.25 -0.87 -6.98
CA GLY A 45 -12.13 0.56 -6.66
C GLY A 45 -13.37 1.35 -7.07
N LEU A 46 -13.85 1.16 -8.30
CA LEU A 46 -15.08 1.80 -8.80
C LEU A 46 -16.32 1.41 -7.98
N LYS A 47 -16.44 0.13 -7.60
CA LYS A 47 -17.55 -0.33 -6.75
C LYS A 47 -17.55 0.35 -5.38
N LEU A 48 -16.37 0.49 -4.76
CA LEU A 48 -16.21 1.18 -3.48
C LEU A 48 -16.51 2.68 -3.61
N LEU A 49 -16.06 3.32 -4.68
CA LEU A 49 -16.35 4.73 -4.96
C LEU A 49 -17.85 4.96 -5.10
N LYS A 50 -18.55 4.14 -5.90
CA LYS A 50 -20.01 4.20 -6.04
C LYS A 50 -20.69 4.08 -4.68
N GLN A 51 -20.30 3.10 -3.87
CA GLN A 51 -20.88 2.90 -2.54
C GLN A 51 -20.69 4.11 -1.61
N ARG A 52 -19.51 4.75 -1.63
CA ARG A 52 -19.24 5.94 -0.82
C ARG A 52 -20.02 7.15 -1.30
N LEU A 53 -20.11 7.36 -2.61
CA LEU A 53 -20.85 8.48 -3.19
C LEU A 53 -22.36 8.35 -2.94
N SER A 54 -22.95 7.15 -3.08
CA SER A 54 -24.37 6.94 -2.75
C SER A 54 -24.69 7.18 -1.26
N LYS A 55 -23.74 6.89 -0.36
CA LYS A 55 -23.85 7.23 1.07
C LYS A 55 -23.76 8.73 1.32
N SER A 56 -22.95 9.45 0.54
CA SER A 56 -22.87 10.90 0.63
C SER A 56 -24.15 11.56 0.13
N GLU A 57 -24.72 11.10 -0.98
CA GLU A 57 -25.96 11.65 -1.55
C GLU A 57 -27.15 11.47 -0.59
N THR A 58 -27.28 10.30 0.03
CA THR A 58 -28.30 10.04 1.06
C THR A 58 -28.10 10.89 2.33
N PHE A 59 -26.85 11.21 2.70
CA PHE A 59 -26.55 12.16 3.77
C PHE A 59 -26.96 13.61 3.42
N TRP A 60 -26.71 14.06 2.19
CA TRP A 60 -27.09 15.40 1.73
C TRP A 60 -28.61 15.57 1.55
N VAL A 61 -29.32 14.55 1.07
CA VAL A 61 -30.78 14.58 0.89
C VAL A 61 -31.52 14.57 2.24
N SER A 62 -31.00 13.82 3.23
CA SER A 62 -31.59 13.76 4.58
C SER A 62 -31.34 15.03 5.41
N SER A 63 -30.25 15.75 5.14
CA SER A 63 -29.96 17.05 5.77
C SER A 63 -30.70 18.22 5.11
N SER A 64 -30.95 18.19 3.79
CA SER A 64 -31.76 19.24 3.13
C SER A 64 -33.26 19.14 3.47
N THR A 65 -33.81 17.93 3.60
CA THR A 65 -35.21 17.70 3.96
C THR A 65 -35.53 18.06 5.41
N ARG A 66 -34.54 17.98 6.32
CA ARG A 66 -34.66 18.41 7.71
C ARG A 66 -34.70 19.94 7.87
N ASN A 67 -34.02 20.68 6.99
CA ASN A 67 -33.96 22.14 7.05
C ASN A 67 -35.18 22.85 6.41
N LYS A 68 -36.00 22.12 5.65
CA LYS A 68 -37.20 22.66 4.96
C LYS A 68 -38.49 22.54 5.76
N ARG A 69 -38.45 21.93 6.96
CA ARG A 69 -39.58 21.75 7.90
C ARG A 69 -39.48 22.68 9.13
N ARG A 70 -38.63 23.70 9.06
CA ARG A 70 -38.52 24.78 10.04
C ARG A 70 -38.92 26.09 9.40
#